data_AF-A0A8E1QZP9-F1
#
_entry.id   AF-A0A8E1QZP9-F1
#
_cell.length_a   1.000
_cell.length_b   1.000
_cell.length_c   1.000
_cell.angle_alpha   90.00
_cell.angle_beta   90.00
_cell.angle_gamma   90.00
#
_symmetry.space_group_name_H-M   'P 1'
#
loop_
_entity.id
_entity.type
_entity.pdbx_description
1 polymer ?
#
loop_
_entity_poly.entity_id
_entity_poly.type
_entity_poly.pdbx_seq_one_letter_code
_entity_poly.pdbx_strand_id
1 'polypeptide(L)'
;MYKGLNYLNSKEYDKALNIFEKQKQSTSHTAENMRYVYIAHINIARTLAATNKYEQAICELKDAGNIAFKYDMKDAILDIYNLQAQYYLRSGNTKLSDIYRNKYYQLKDTLLNYNQVAKVSQMQFLDQINEMDKRMAEIIQKHKQEELLTRIGFIVTTIIMVLAIMLYIKNKNLKRSNEHLYNNTLESLQREEIERNMRINYEKMLEEKENNENNAADAKSRYKTSGLSEEDKGILLNKIINIMQTSEEIYSPDFKADRLVELVGSNNRYVSQVINEKLNCNFTTLLGEYRVKEICKRMNKVDEYGNLTINAIASSVGFRSHSGFFSMFKRVTGLSPAQYQKLARENYHKK
;
A
#
# COMPACT_ATOMS: atom_id res chain seq x y z
N MET A 1 4.24 49.58 51.36
CA MET A 1 5.44 49.99 50.59
C MET A 1 5.19 51.15 49.60
N TYR A 2 4.51 50.97 48.44
CA TYR A 2 4.41 52.02 47.39
C TYR A 2 3.85 53.37 47.87
N LYS A 3 2.76 53.34 48.67
CA LYS A 3 2.18 54.56 49.28
C LYS A 3 3.18 55.30 50.18
N GLY A 4 4.01 54.57 50.94
CA GLY A 4 5.03 55.16 51.81
C GLY A 4 6.16 55.83 51.03
N LEU A 5 6.60 55.23 49.92
CA LEU A 5 7.62 55.81 49.03
C LEU A 5 7.12 57.10 48.36
N ASN A 6 5.85 57.15 47.95
CA ASN A 6 5.26 58.37 47.41
C ASN A 6 5.24 59.49 48.46
N TYR A 7 4.84 59.22 49.71
CA TYR A 7 4.90 60.22 50.78
C TYR A 7 6.33 60.68 51.06
N LEU A 8 7.31 59.78 51.03
CA LEU A 8 8.72 60.13 51.19
C LEU A 8 9.20 61.08 50.09
N ASN A 9 8.86 60.80 48.82
CA ASN A 9 9.22 61.65 47.68
C ASN A 9 8.51 63.01 47.70
N SER A 10 7.27 63.05 48.17
CA SER A 10 6.50 64.28 48.39
C SER A 10 6.93 65.05 49.66
N LYS A 11 7.99 64.61 50.36
CA LYS A 11 8.50 65.17 51.62
C LYS A 11 7.50 65.16 52.78
N GLU A 12 6.49 64.29 52.72
CA GLU A 12 5.52 64.04 53.79
C GLU A 12 6.05 62.97 54.75
N TYR A 13 7.14 63.29 55.47
CA TYR A 13 7.94 62.30 56.21
C TYR A 13 7.19 61.57 57.32
N ASP A 14 6.30 62.23 58.07
CA ASP A 14 5.54 61.58 59.15
C ASP A 14 4.56 60.53 58.61
N LYS A 15 3.92 60.83 57.48
CA LYS A 15 3.03 59.88 56.79
C LYS A 15 3.82 58.70 56.23
N ALA A 16 5.00 58.96 55.64
CA ALA A 16 5.88 57.92 55.16
C ALA A 16 6.33 56.99 56.30
N LEU A 17 6.76 57.56 57.43
CA LEU A 17 7.23 56.83 58.60
C LEU A 17 6.13 55.92 59.17
N ASN A 18 4.91 56.43 59.35
CA ASN A 18 3.77 55.63 59.82
C ASN A 18 3.48 54.43 58.91
N ILE A 19 3.50 54.63 57.59
CA ILE A 19 3.29 53.55 56.63
C ILE A 19 4.38 52.49 56.71
N PHE A 20 5.66 52.89 56.84
CA PHE A 20 6.76 51.93 56.93
C PHE A 20 6.82 51.21 58.29
N GLU A 21 6.51 51.88 59.39
CA GLU A 21 6.39 51.26 60.72
C GLU A 21 5.26 50.22 60.75
N LYS A 22 4.09 50.57 60.19
CA LYS A 22 2.99 49.62 60.06
C LYS A 22 3.39 48.41 59.22
N GLN A 23 4.13 48.62 58.13
CA GLN A 23 4.68 47.54 57.30
C GLN A 23 5.65 46.65 58.08
N LYS A 24 6.55 47.23 58.87
CA LYS A 24 7.49 46.49 59.73
C LYS A 24 6.73 45.59 60.72
N GLN A 25 5.69 46.11 61.36
CA GLN A 25 4.89 45.39 62.36
C GLN A 25 3.95 44.33 61.75
N SER A 26 3.36 44.60 60.58
CA SER A 26 2.35 43.72 59.97
C SER A 26 2.93 42.54 59.18
N THR A 27 4.25 42.52 58.95
CA THR A 27 4.91 41.48 58.15
C THR A 27 5.30 40.31 59.05
N SER A 28 4.88 39.09 58.69
CA SER A 28 5.27 37.89 59.44
C SER A 28 6.78 37.63 59.31
N HIS A 29 7.43 37.30 60.43
CA HIS A 29 8.87 37.08 60.51
C HIS A 29 9.25 35.66 60.06
N THR A 30 8.81 35.25 58.88
CA THR A 30 9.20 34.00 58.21
C THR A 30 10.39 34.26 57.28
N ALA A 31 11.19 33.23 56.99
CA ALA A 31 12.35 33.35 56.09
C ALA A 31 11.99 33.96 54.72
N GLU A 32 10.81 33.64 54.19
CA GLU A 32 10.28 34.14 52.92
C GLU A 32 9.95 35.64 52.95
N ASN A 33 9.59 36.18 54.11
CA ASN A 33 9.11 37.55 54.26
C ASN A 33 10.15 38.53 54.82
N MET A 34 11.32 38.05 55.25
CA MET A 34 12.37 38.90 55.83
C MET A 34 12.91 39.97 54.87
N ARG A 35 12.78 39.75 53.55
CA ARG A 35 13.09 40.77 52.54
C ARG A 35 12.23 42.02 52.71
N TYR A 36 10.93 41.84 52.97
CA TYR A 36 10.01 42.95 53.19
C TYR A 36 10.24 43.66 54.52
N VAL A 37 10.69 42.91 55.54
CA VAL A 37 11.04 43.45 56.87
C VAL A 37 12.28 44.34 56.78
N TYR A 38 13.40 43.89 56.19
CA TYR A 38 14.59 44.75 56.08
C TYR A 38 14.34 45.96 55.18
N ILE A 39 13.56 45.83 54.09
CA ILE A 39 13.20 46.95 53.23
C ILE A 39 12.42 48.01 54.02
N ALA A 40 11.56 47.61 54.95
CA ALA A 40 10.87 48.55 55.83
C ALA A 40 11.87 49.33 56.71
N HIS A 41 12.83 48.63 57.35
CA HIS A 41 13.90 49.26 58.12
C HIS A 41 14.73 50.26 57.29
N ILE A 42 15.12 49.91 56.06
CA ILE A 42 15.86 50.83 55.17
C ILE A 42 15.04 52.08 54.84
N ASN A 43 13.75 51.92 54.56
CA ASN A 43 12.89 53.05 54.23
C ASN A 43 12.61 53.95 55.44
N ILE A 44 12.48 53.37 56.63
CA ILE A 44 12.45 54.11 57.90
C ILE A 44 13.75 54.89 58.06
N ALA A 45 14.91 54.24 57.90
CA ALA A 45 16.21 54.88 58.00
C ALA A 45 16.38 56.04 57.00
N ARG A 46 15.95 55.88 55.73
CA ARG A 46 15.94 56.95 54.72
C ARG A 46 15.04 58.12 55.12
N THR A 47 13.86 57.83 55.67
CA THR A 47 12.91 58.86 56.13
C THR A 47 13.48 59.63 57.32
N LEU A 48 14.11 58.94 58.28
CA LEU A 48 14.80 59.55 59.42
C LEU A 48 16.01 60.39 58.98
N ALA A 49 16.81 59.89 58.05
CA ALA A 49 17.94 60.64 57.50
C ALA A 49 17.49 61.89 56.74
N ALA A 50 16.36 61.85 56.03
CA ALA A 50 15.77 63.01 55.37
C ALA A 50 15.30 64.11 56.35
N THR A 51 15.03 63.73 57.62
CA THR A 51 14.72 64.66 58.72
C THR A 51 15.93 64.97 59.61
N ASN A 52 17.16 64.71 59.12
CA ASN A 52 18.44 64.89 59.81
C ASN A 52 18.61 64.05 61.10
N LYS A 53 17.78 63.03 61.33
CA LYS A 53 17.87 62.10 62.47
C LYS A 53 18.81 60.93 62.16
N TYR A 54 20.07 61.24 61.90
CA TYR A 54 21.05 60.26 61.40
C TYR A 54 21.36 59.13 62.39
N GLU A 55 21.43 59.41 63.69
CA GLU A 55 21.69 58.36 64.70
C GLU A 55 20.59 57.31 64.74
N GLN A 56 19.32 57.73 64.69
CA GLN A 56 18.17 56.83 64.65
C GLN A 56 18.14 56.05 63.33
N ALA A 57 18.45 56.70 62.21
CA ALA A 57 18.57 56.05 60.92
C ALA A 57 19.65 54.95 60.92
N ILE A 58 20.79 55.21 61.57
CA ILE A 58 21.88 54.24 61.70
C ILE A 58 21.45 53.03 62.55
N CYS A 59 20.68 53.23 63.63
CA CYS A 59 20.14 52.12 64.41
C CYS A 59 19.23 51.22 63.55
N GLU A 60 18.32 51.80 62.79
CA GLU A 60 17.44 51.06 61.88
C GLU A 60 18.24 50.30 60.79
N LEU A 61 19.35 50.88 60.30
CA LEU A 61 20.26 50.18 59.37
C LEU A 61 21.01 49.01 60.02
N LYS A 62 21.31 49.07 61.33
CA LYS A 62 21.93 47.93 62.03
C LYS A 62 20.95 46.77 62.14
N ASP A 63 19.68 47.04 62.42
CA ASP A 63 18.64 46.00 62.47
C ASP A 63 18.41 45.38 61.08
N ALA A 64 18.33 46.23 60.04
CA ALA A 64 18.33 45.76 58.66
C ALA A 64 19.56 44.89 58.34
N GLY A 65 20.74 45.29 58.83
CA GLY A 65 21.99 44.56 58.69
C GLY A 65 21.92 43.16 59.30
N ASN A 66 21.47 43.05 60.55
CA ASN A 66 21.34 41.76 61.24
C ASN A 66 20.46 40.78 60.47
N ILE A 67 19.35 41.26 59.89
CA ILE A 67 18.49 40.46 59.02
C ILE A 67 19.26 40.06 57.76
N ALA A 68 19.85 41.02 57.06
CA ALA A 68 20.55 40.77 55.80
C ALA A 68 21.73 39.79 55.96
N PHE A 69 22.51 39.88 57.05
CA PHE A 69 23.60 38.94 57.36
C PHE A 69 23.07 37.55 57.69
N LYS A 70 21.99 37.43 58.47
CA LYS A 70 21.43 36.14 58.88
C LYS A 70 20.94 35.31 57.69
N TYR A 71 20.44 35.96 56.65
CA TYR A 71 19.87 35.31 55.46
C TYR A 71 20.77 35.42 54.22
N ASP A 72 22.05 35.79 54.39
CA ASP A 72 23.05 35.96 53.31
C ASP A 72 22.55 36.82 52.12
N MET A 73 21.82 37.89 52.41
CA MET A 73 21.27 38.81 51.41
C MET A 73 22.34 39.82 50.96
N LYS A 74 23.29 39.39 50.13
CA LYS A 74 24.47 40.18 49.75
C LYS A 74 24.15 41.52 49.07
N ASP A 75 23.07 41.59 48.31
CA ASP A 75 22.55 42.84 47.71
C ASP A 75 22.07 43.83 48.77
N ALA A 76 21.36 43.35 49.79
CA ALA A 76 20.90 44.15 50.91
C ALA A 76 22.08 44.62 51.79
N ILE A 77 23.03 43.74 52.10
CA ILE A 77 24.25 44.07 52.84
C ILE A 77 25.02 45.18 52.12
N LEU A 78 25.11 45.12 50.79
CA LEU A 78 25.77 46.13 49.98
C LEU A 78 25.10 47.51 50.12
N ASP A 79 23.76 47.59 49.98
CA ASP A 79 23.03 48.85 50.16
C ASP A 79 23.17 49.39 51.59
N ILE A 80 23.10 48.52 52.60
CA ILE A 80 23.25 48.90 54.02
C ILE A 80 24.62 49.50 54.30
N TYR A 81 25.71 48.90 53.81
CA TYR A 81 27.06 49.48 53.99
C TYR A 81 27.21 50.85 53.33
N ASN A 82 26.62 51.04 52.15
CA ASN A 82 26.61 52.34 51.48
C ASN A 82 25.85 53.40 52.28
N LEU A 83 24.64 53.06 52.76
CA LEU A 83 23.82 53.98 53.56
C LEU A 83 24.46 54.29 54.91
N GLN A 84 25.06 53.30 55.59
CA GLN A 84 25.81 53.50 56.82
C GLN A 84 26.99 54.44 56.59
N ALA A 85 27.77 54.23 55.52
CA ALA A 85 28.88 55.13 55.18
C ALA A 85 28.41 56.58 54.98
N GLN A 86 27.30 56.78 54.26
CA GLN A 86 26.73 58.11 54.04
C GLN A 86 26.21 58.75 55.33
N TYR A 87 25.47 58.00 56.15
CA TYR A 87 24.85 58.55 57.36
C TYR A 87 25.86 58.81 58.47
N TYR A 88 26.88 57.96 58.63
CA TYR A 88 28.00 58.24 59.53
C TYR A 88 28.79 59.48 59.11
N LEU A 89 28.97 59.72 57.80
CA LEU A 89 29.61 60.95 57.32
C LEU A 89 28.76 62.18 57.66
N ARG A 90 27.44 62.11 57.41
CA ARG A 90 26.50 63.21 57.71
C ARG A 90 26.34 63.47 59.20
N SER A 91 26.50 62.46 60.04
CA SER A 91 26.51 62.59 61.50
C SER A 91 27.86 63.06 62.07
N GLY A 92 28.86 63.34 61.24
CA GLY A 92 30.20 63.78 61.65
C GLY A 92 31.18 62.68 62.07
N ASN A 93 30.83 61.40 61.92
CA ASN A 93 31.69 60.27 62.26
C ASN A 93 32.45 59.73 61.03
N THR A 94 33.48 60.46 60.60
CA THR A 94 34.27 60.16 59.40
C THR A 94 34.97 58.79 59.48
N LYS A 95 35.46 58.40 60.66
CA LYS A 95 36.13 57.10 60.86
C LYS A 95 35.21 55.92 60.55
N LEU A 96 33.99 55.92 61.10
CA LEU A 96 33.02 54.85 60.81
C LEU A 96 32.56 54.91 59.35
N SER A 97 32.40 56.11 58.78
CA SER A 97 32.08 56.26 57.36
C SER A 97 33.08 55.54 56.46
N ASP A 98 34.37 55.76 56.68
CA ASP A 98 35.43 55.12 55.89
C ASP A 98 35.44 53.59 56.04
N ILE A 99 35.21 53.08 57.25
CA ILE A 99 35.12 51.63 57.50
C ILE A 99 33.98 51.01 56.68
N TYR A 100 32.78 51.58 56.74
CA TYR A 100 31.63 51.03 56.00
C TYR A 100 31.76 51.24 54.49
N ARG A 101 32.41 52.33 54.06
CA ARG A 101 32.72 52.56 52.65
C ARG A 101 33.69 51.51 52.09
N ASN A 102 34.73 51.15 52.86
CA ASN A 102 35.65 50.08 52.46
C ASN A 102 34.93 48.72 52.39
N LYS A 103 34.07 48.40 53.36
CA LYS A 103 33.24 47.18 53.32
C LYS A 103 32.32 47.14 52.09
N TYR A 104 31.73 48.28 51.72
CA TYR A 104 30.93 48.39 50.49
C TYR A 104 31.75 48.04 49.25
N TYR A 105 32.96 48.61 49.08
CA TYR A 105 33.78 48.34 47.90
C TYR A 105 34.24 46.89 47.81
N GLN A 106 34.68 46.28 48.92
CA GLN A 106 35.08 44.87 48.95
C GLN A 106 33.94 43.93 48.52
N LEU A 107 32.74 44.18 49.02
CA LEU A 107 31.57 43.37 48.66
C LEU A 107 31.13 43.65 47.21
N LYS A 108 31.21 44.90 46.76
CA LYS A 108 30.89 45.29 45.38
C LYS A 108 31.79 44.56 44.38
N ASP A 109 33.10 44.56 44.61
CA ASP A 109 34.07 43.91 43.73
C ASP A 109 33.86 42.39 43.68
N THR A 110 33.55 41.77 44.83
CA THR A 110 33.22 40.34 44.90
C THR A 110 31.94 40.01 44.10
N LEU A 111 30.89 40.82 44.22
CA LEU A 111 29.63 40.63 43.48
C LEU A 111 29.78 40.90 41.98
N LEU A 112 30.60 41.87 41.59
CA LEU A 112 30.89 42.15 40.18
C LEU A 112 31.62 40.97 39.53
N ASN A 113 32.58 40.36 40.23
CA ASN A 113 33.28 39.18 39.75
C ASN A 113 32.32 37.97 39.58
N TYR A 114 31.45 37.72 40.57
CA TYR A 114 30.44 36.65 40.46
C TYR A 114 29.48 36.86 39.29
N ASN A 115 29.00 38.09 39.08
CA ASN A 115 28.11 38.41 37.95
C ASN A 115 28.79 38.23 36.59
N GLN A 116 30.10 38.44 36.49
CA GLN A 116 30.86 38.16 35.27
C GLN A 116 30.99 36.65 35.03
N VAL A 117 31.30 35.87 36.08
CA VAL A 117 31.34 34.40 36.01
C VAL A 117 29.98 33.82 35.61
N ALA A 118 28.88 34.33 36.19
CA ALA A 118 27.54 33.90 35.84
C ALA A 118 27.19 34.17 34.35
N LYS A 119 27.65 35.29 33.78
CA LYS A 119 27.48 35.57 32.34
C LYS A 119 28.26 34.60 31.46
N VAL A 120 29.47 34.19 31.86
CA VAL A 120 30.25 33.19 31.13
C VAL A 120 29.56 31.84 31.15
N SER A 121 29.06 31.40 32.31
CA SER A 121 28.29 30.15 32.42
C SER A 121 26.98 30.20 31.61
N GLN A 122 26.30 31.36 31.56
CA GLN A 122 25.12 31.55 30.70
C GLN A 122 25.48 31.52 29.21
N MET A 123 26.61 32.08 28.81
CA MET A 123 27.08 32.04 27.41
C MET A 123 27.42 30.61 26.97
N GLN A 124 28.10 29.84 27.82
CA GLN A 124 28.36 28.42 27.57
C GLN A 124 27.07 27.60 27.41
N PHE A 125 26.05 27.91 28.21
CA PHE A 125 24.74 27.28 28.11
C PHE A 125 24.01 27.65 26.80
N LEU A 126 24.10 28.91 26.36
CA LEU A 126 23.54 29.36 25.08
C LEU A 126 24.22 28.68 23.88
N ASP A 127 25.55 28.50 23.93
CA ASP A 127 26.28 27.77 22.89
C ASP A 127 25.87 26.29 22.83
N GLN A 128 25.66 25.65 23.98
CA GLN A 128 25.13 24.28 24.05
C GLN A 128 23.72 24.18 23.45
N ILE A 129 22.85 25.17 23.70
CA ILE A 129 21.51 25.23 23.09
C ILE A 129 21.64 25.38 21.57
N ASN A 130 22.48 26.29 21.09
CA ASN A 130 22.68 26.51 19.64
C ASN A 130 23.24 25.26 18.93
N GLU A 131 24.16 24.52 19.57
CA GLU A 131 24.63 23.23 19.06
C GLU A 131 23.54 22.16 19.06
N MET A 132 22.71 22.13 20.11
CA MET A 132 21.58 21.21 20.21
C MET A 132 20.53 21.49 19.14
N ASP A 133 20.23 22.76 18.84
CA ASP A 133 19.31 23.16 17.78
C ASP A 133 19.82 22.73 16.39
N LYS A 134 21.13 22.85 16.14
CA LYS A 134 21.75 22.34 14.90
C LYS A 134 21.59 20.82 14.78
N ARG A 135 21.90 20.07 15.84
CA ARG A 135 21.72 18.60 15.87
C ARG A 135 20.25 18.22 15.71
N MET A 136 19.35 18.97 16.34
CA MET A 136 17.91 18.73 16.26
C MET A 136 17.39 18.96 14.84
N ALA A 137 17.86 20.00 14.15
CA ALA A 137 17.50 20.26 12.76
C ALA A 137 17.91 19.09 11.83
N GLU A 138 19.12 18.54 12.02
CA GLU A 138 19.60 17.37 11.28
C GLU A 138 18.76 16.12 11.56
N ILE A 139 18.42 15.87 12.84
CA ILE A 139 17.57 14.75 13.26
C ILE A 139 16.15 14.89 12.68
N ILE A 140 15.56 16.08 12.73
CA ILE A 140 14.22 16.35 12.16
C ILE A 140 14.24 16.10 10.65
N GLN A 141 15.29 16.54 9.94
CA GLN A 141 15.42 16.30 8.50
C GLN A 141 15.54 14.80 8.19
N LYS A 142 16.34 14.07 8.96
CA LYS A 142 16.49 12.61 8.80
C LYS A 142 15.17 11.87 9.08
N HIS A 143 14.48 12.19 10.18
CA HIS A 143 13.17 11.59 10.48
C HIS A 143 12.14 11.89 9.39
N LYS A 144 12.14 13.10 8.82
CA LYS A 144 11.25 13.44 7.71
C LYS A 144 11.53 12.61 6.45
N GLN A 145 12.79 12.29 6.17
CA GLN A 145 13.16 11.38 5.08
C GLN A 145 12.73 9.92 5.35
N GLU A 146 12.92 9.44 6.58
CA GLU A 146 12.48 8.09 6.99
C GLU A 146 10.94 7.94 6.94
N GLU A 147 10.20 8.96 7.37
CA GLU A 147 8.73 8.99 7.26
C GLU A 147 8.22 9.02 5.81
N LEU A 148 8.96 9.68 4.90
CA LEU A 148 8.62 9.68 3.48
C LEU A 148 8.83 8.28 2.89
N LEU A 149 9.97 7.65 3.17
CA LEU A 149 10.31 6.31 2.68
C LEU A 149 9.33 5.25 3.18
N THR A 150 8.97 5.28 4.47
CA THR A 150 8.00 4.35 5.05
C THR A 150 6.61 4.51 4.40
N ARG A 151 6.13 5.73 4.19
CA ARG A 151 4.86 5.98 3.47
C ARG A 151 4.89 5.48 2.02
N ILE A 152 5.98 5.74 1.28
CA ILE A 152 6.14 5.20 -0.07
C ILE A 152 6.12 3.67 -0.03
N GLY A 153 6.79 3.06 0.94
CA GLY A 153 6.77 1.62 1.18
C GLY A 153 5.34 1.07 1.32
N PHE A 154 4.53 1.68 2.20
CA PHE A 154 3.13 1.28 2.36
C PHE A 154 2.34 1.39 1.05
N ILE A 155 2.48 2.48 0.30
CA ILE A 155 1.79 2.67 -0.99
C ILE A 155 2.18 1.56 -1.98
N VAL A 156 3.48 1.28 -2.13
CA VAL A 156 3.99 0.23 -3.02
C VAL A 156 3.46 -1.14 -2.61
N THR A 157 3.49 -1.48 -1.32
CA THR A 157 2.93 -2.76 -0.84
C THR A 157 1.44 -2.90 -1.11
N THR A 158 0.69 -1.80 -0.99
CA THR A 158 -0.76 -1.78 -1.26
C THR A 158 -1.04 -2.00 -2.74
N ILE A 159 -0.26 -1.37 -3.63
CA ILE A 159 -0.35 -1.56 -5.09
C ILE A 159 -0.04 -3.02 -5.46
N ILE A 160 1.03 -3.59 -4.89
CA ILE A 160 1.40 -5.00 -5.13
C ILE A 160 0.28 -5.94 -4.68
N MET A 161 -0.32 -5.70 -3.51
CA MET A 161 -1.42 -6.52 -2.99
C MET A 161 -2.66 -6.45 -3.90
N VAL A 162 -3.03 -5.25 -4.37
CA VAL A 162 -4.16 -5.06 -5.30
C VAL A 162 -3.89 -5.77 -6.64
N LEU A 163 -2.67 -5.68 -7.18
CA LEU A 163 -2.28 -6.40 -8.39
C LEU A 163 -2.35 -7.92 -8.20
N ALA A 164 -1.89 -8.43 -7.06
CA ALA A 164 -1.97 -9.86 -6.75
C ALA A 164 -3.43 -10.36 -6.69
N ILE A 165 -4.31 -9.59 -6.03
CA ILE A 165 -5.76 -9.89 -5.97
C ILE A 165 -6.37 -9.86 -7.37
N MET A 166 -6.05 -8.85 -8.18
CA MET A 166 -6.54 -8.76 -9.57
C MET A 166 -6.11 -9.96 -10.41
N LEU A 167 -4.83 -10.34 -10.34
CA LEU A 167 -4.29 -11.51 -11.04
C LEU A 167 -4.97 -12.80 -10.59
N TYR A 168 -5.19 -12.95 -9.28
CA TYR A 168 -5.90 -14.10 -8.71
C TYR A 168 -7.34 -14.20 -9.25
N ILE A 169 -8.10 -13.11 -9.23
CA ILE A 169 -9.47 -13.08 -9.76
C ILE A 169 -9.49 -13.41 -11.26
N LYS A 170 -8.60 -12.79 -12.04
CA LYS A 170 -8.50 -13.02 -13.48
C LYS A 170 -8.16 -14.48 -13.80
N ASN A 171 -7.22 -15.07 -13.07
CA ASN A 171 -6.82 -16.47 -13.24
C ASN A 171 -7.96 -17.43 -12.86
N LYS A 172 -8.69 -17.14 -11.77
CA LYS A 172 -9.86 -17.92 -11.35
C LYS A 172 -10.98 -17.88 -12.40
N ASN A 173 -11.26 -16.71 -12.96
CA ASN A 173 -12.27 -16.56 -14.00
C ASN A 173 -11.86 -17.26 -15.30
N LEU A 174 -10.58 -17.18 -15.69
CA LEU A 174 -10.05 -17.88 -16.86
C LEU A 174 -10.15 -19.40 -16.69
N LYS A 175 -9.84 -19.93 -15.51
CA LYS A 175 -10.00 -21.37 -15.22
C LYS A 175 -11.45 -21.82 -15.40
N ARG A 176 -12.41 -21.08 -14.82
CA ARG A 176 -13.85 -21.38 -14.96
C ARG A 176 -14.32 -21.36 -16.42
N SER A 177 -13.89 -20.35 -17.18
CA SER A 177 -14.23 -20.27 -18.61
C SER A 177 -13.64 -21.44 -19.40
N ASN A 178 -12.40 -21.84 -19.09
CA ASN A 178 -11.78 -22.98 -19.75
C ASN A 178 -12.48 -24.30 -19.42
N GLU A 179 -12.85 -24.51 -18.15
CA GLU A 179 -13.63 -25.68 -17.71
C GLU A 179 -14.97 -25.77 -18.45
N HIS A 180 -15.67 -24.63 -18.61
CA HIS A 180 -16.94 -24.59 -19.34
C HIS A 180 -16.76 -24.97 -20.82
N LEU A 181 -15.73 -24.46 -21.51
CA LEU A 181 -15.45 -24.82 -22.90
C LEU A 181 -15.11 -26.31 -23.05
N TYR A 182 -14.34 -26.86 -22.11
CA TYR A 182 -14.02 -28.29 -22.08
C TYR A 182 -15.26 -29.16 -21.91
N ASN A 183 -16.12 -28.82 -20.94
CA ASN A 183 -17.37 -29.54 -20.70
C ASN A 183 -18.31 -29.50 -21.91
N ASN A 184 -18.48 -28.33 -22.53
CA ASN A 184 -19.26 -28.20 -23.77
C ASN A 184 -18.70 -29.06 -24.90
N THR A 185 -17.37 -29.10 -25.04
CA THR A 185 -16.72 -29.96 -26.05
C THR A 185 -17.00 -31.44 -25.75
N LEU A 186 -16.91 -31.85 -24.49
CA LEU A 186 -17.17 -33.22 -24.08
C LEU A 186 -18.64 -33.62 -24.33
N GLU A 187 -19.59 -32.75 -23.96
CA GLU A 187 -21.01 -32.96 -24.24
C GLU A 187 -21.29 -33.06 -25.74
N SER A 188 -20.66 -32.22 -26.57
CA SER A 188 -20.81 -32.27 -28.03
C SER A 188 -20.30 -33.60 -28.59
N LEU A 189 -19.17 -34.10 -28.11
CA LEU A 189 -18.61 -35.39 -28.52
C LEU A 189 -19.52 -36.55 -28.12
N GLN A 190 -20.08 -36.50 -26.90
CA GLN A 190 -21.02 -37.51 -26.42
C GLN A 190 -22.31 -37.52 -27.23
N ARG A 191 -22.90 -36.34 -27.52
CA ARG A 191 -24.11 -36.24 -28.36
C ARG A 191 -23.88 -36.84 -29.75
N GLU A 192 -22.77 -36.50 -30.39
CA GLU A 192 -22.42 -37.05 -31.71
C GLU A 192 -22.21 -38.57 -31.68
N GLU A 193 -21.62 -39.10 -30.61
CA GLU A 193 -21.45 -40.55 -30.44
C GLU A 193 -22.78 -41.27 -30.26
N ILE A 194 -23.71 -40.71 -29.46
CA ILE A 194 -25.06 -41.24 -29.30
C ILE A 194 -25.80 -41.21 -30.65
N GLU A 195 -25.76 -40.09 -31.38
CA GLU A 195 -26.37 -39.98 -32.71
C GLU A 195 -25.80 -40.99 -33.70
N ARG A 196 -24.48 -41.18 -33.71
CA ARG A 196 -23.82 -42.19 -34.54
C ARG A 196 -24.30 -43.59 -34.20
N ASN A 197 -24.35 -43.94 -32.91
CA ASN A 197 -24.80 -45.25 -32.47
C ASN A 197 -26.27 -45.50 -32.80
N MET A 198 -27.13 -44.46 -32.68
CA MET A 198 -28.51 -44.54 -33.13
C MET A 198 -28.62 -44.79 -34.63
N ARG A 199 -27.82 -44.11 -35.46
CA ARG A 199 -27.79 -44.32 -36.92
C ARG A 199 -27.37 -45.73 -37.29
N ILE A 200 -26.26 -46.22 -36.73
CA ILE A 200 -25.76 -47.59 -36.98
C ILE A 200 -26.82 -48.62 -36.57
N ASN A 201 -27.46 -48.42 -35.40
CA ASN A 201 -28.51 -49.31 -34.94
C ASN A 201 -29.73 -49.29 -35.89
N TYR A 202 -30.10 -48.12 -36.39
CA TYR A 202 -31.19 -47.97 -37.36
C TYR A 202 -30.85 -48.62 -38.71
N GLU A 203 -29.64 -48.43 -39.23
CA GLU A 203 -29.17 -49.11 -40.46
C GLU A 203 -29.19 -50.63 -40.31
N LYS A 204 -28.71 -51.16 -39.18
CA LYS A 204 -28.81 -52.60 -38.88
C LYS A 204 -30.25 -53.09 -38.84
N MET A 205 -31.16 -52.33 -38.23
CA MET A 205 -32.59 -52.65 -38.23
C MET A 205 -33.21 -52.64 -39.63
N LEU A 206 -32.73 -51.75 -40.52
CA LEU A 206 -33.16 -51.72 -41.91
C LEU A 206 -32.60 -52.92 -42.68
N GLU A 207 -31.31 -53.25 -42.54
CA GLU A 207 -30.69 -54.43 -43.15
C GLU A 207 -31.35 -55.73 -42.68
N GLU A 208 -31.72 -55.84 -41.41
CA GLU A 208 -32.48 -56.97 -40.86
C GLU A 208 -33.91 -57.08 -41.42
N LYS A 209 -34.55 -55.94 -41.75
CA LYS A 209 -35.85 -55.91 -42.42
C LYS A 209 -35.73 -56.22 -43.91
N GLU A 210 -34.71 -55.68 -44.58
CA GLU A 210 -34.47 -55.87 -46.01
C GLU A 210 -34.05 -57.31 -46.34
N ASN A 211 -33.25 -57.94 -45.45
CA ASN A 211 -32.95 -59.37 -45.51
C ASN A 211 -34.17 -60.27 -45.25
N ASN A 212 -35.25 -59.75 -44.64
CA ASN A 212 -36.52 -60.46 -44.49
C ASN A 212 -37.50 -60.22 -45.65
N GLU A 213 -37.30 -59.20 -46.50
CA GLU A 213 -38.32 -58.80 -47.49
C GLU A 213 -37.90 -58.84 -48.97
N ASN A 214 -36.62 -58.98 -49.37
CA ASN A 214 -36.29 -58.88 -50.80
C ASN A 214 -35.77 -60.18 -51.47
N ASN A 215 -36.75 -60.94 -51.99
CA ASN A 215 -36.73 -61.41 -53.38
C ASN A 215 -37.42 -60.34 -54.24
N ALA A 216 -36.67 -59.52 -54.99
CA ALA A 216 -36.95 -59.04 -56.36
C ALA A 216 -36.40 -57.63 -56.68
N ALA A 217 -35.62 -57.61 -57.77
CA ALA A 217 -35.55 -56.61 -58.83
C ALA A 217 -34.84 -55.25 -58.62
N ASP A 218 -33.56 -55.30 -59.04
CA ASP A 218 -32.77 -54.36 -59.86
C ASP A 218 -33.54 -53.32 -60.72
N ALA A 219 -33.04 -52.07 -60.77
CA ALA A 219 -33.03 -51.21 -61.96
C ALA A 219 -32.17 -49.92 -61.84
N LYS A 220 -30.98 -49.97 -62.43
CA LYS A 220 -30.25 -48.97 -63.27
C LYS A 220 -30.73 -47.49 -63.41
N SER A 221 -29.71 -46.61 -63.29
CA SER A 221 -29.18 -45.66 -64.30
C SER A 221 -29.79 -44.23 -64.49
N ARG A 222 -28.95 -43.19 -64.32
CA ARG A 222 -28.44 -42.23 -65.35
C ARG A 222 -28.14 -40.85 -64.74
N TYR A 223 -26.87 -40.43 -64.78
CA TYR A 223 -26.49 -39.02 -64.60
C TYR A 223 -26.62 -38.27 -65.93
N LYS A 224 -27.49 -37.25 -65.98
CA LYS A 224 -27.51 -36.23 -67.04
C LYS A 224 -27.25 -34.85 -66.43
N THR A 225 -26.47 -34.10 -67.18
CA THR A 225 -25.94 -32.76 -66.91
C THR A 225 -27.00 -31.67 -66.97
N SER A 226 -27.26 -30.98 -65.85
CA SER A 226 -27.46 -29.52 -65.72
C SER A 226 -28.01 -29.19 -64.32
N GLY A 227 -27.22 -28.49 -63.49
CA GLY A 227 -27.64 -27.98 -62.18
C GLY A 227 -27.91 -29.08 -61.14
N LEU A 228 -27.12 -29.15 -60.07
CA LEU A 228 -27.37 -30.08 -58.97
C LEU A 228 -28.70 -29.70 -58.30
N SER A 229 -29.73 -30.53 -58.43
CA SER A 229 -31.04 -30.29 -57.79
C SER A 229 -30.88 -30.28 -56.27
N GLU A 230 -31.82 -29.68 -55.54
CA GLU A 230 -31.76 -29.67 -54.08
C GLU A 230 -31.84 -31.09 -53.48
N GLU A 231 -32.54 -32.03 -54.13
CA GLU A 231 -32.55 -33.44 -53.73
C GLU A 231 -31.18 -34.11 -53.97
N ASP A 232 -30.55 -33.88 -55.12
CA ASP A 232 -29.23 -34.44 -55.44
C ASP A 232 -28.14 -33.91 -54.50
N LYS A 233 -28.24 -32.63 -54.11
CA LYS A 233 -27.38 -32.03 -53.07
C LYS A 233 -27.54 -32.76 -51.74
N GLY A 234 -28.77 -33.10 -51.36
CA GLY A 234 -29.06 -33.83 -50.12
C GLY A 234 -28.46 -35.24 -50.11
N ILE A 235 -28.62 -35.98 -51.21
CA ILE A 235 -28.04 -37.32 -51.36
C ILE A 235 -26.50 -37.24 -51.31
N LEU A 236 -25.92 -36.28 -52.04
CA LEU A 236 -24.47 -36.08 -52.06
C LEU A 236 -23.91 -35.69 -50.69
N LEU A 237 -24.62 -34.81 -49.97
CA LEU A 237 -24.29 -34.42 -48.60
C LEU A 237 -24.26 -35.63 -47.66
N ASN A 238 -25.28 -36.49 -47.74
CA ASN A 238 -25.35 -37.70 -46.91
C ASN A 238 -24.18 -38.63 -47.18
N LYS A 239 -23.78 -38.83 -48.44
CA LYS A 239 -22.58 -39.61 -48.79
C LYS A 239 -21.31 -39.00 -48.20
N ILE A 240 -21.14 -37.69 -48.31
CA ILE A 240 -19.98 -36.97 -47.74
C ILE A 240 -19.94 -37.16 -46.23
N ILE A 241 -21.05 -36.90 -45.53
CA ILE A 241 -21.14 -37.05 -44.07
C ILE A 241 -20.85 -38.50 -43.67
N ASN A 242 -21.40 -39.48 -44.38
CA ASN A 242 -21.18 -40.90 -44.09
C ASN A 242 -19.68 -41.24 -44.15
N ILE A 243 -18.98 -40.85 -45.22
CA ILE A 243 -17.52 -41.08 -45.34
C ILE A 243 -16.77 -40.39 -44.21
N MET A 244 -17.11 -39.14 -43.88
CA MET A 244 -16.47 -38.40 -42.79
C MET A 244 -16.71 -39.03 -41.41
N GLN A 245 -17.78 -39.79 -41.22
CA GLN A 245 -18.12 -40.42 -39.94
C GLN A 245 -17.61 -41.85 -39.82
N THR A 246 -17.53 -42.60 -40.92
CA THR A 246 -17.27 -44.04 -40.91
C THR A 246 -15.89 -44.42 -41.41
N SER A 247 -15.29 -43.64 -42.31
CA SER A 247 -13.99 -43.99 -42.90
C SER A 247 -12.84 -43.57 -42.00
N GLU A 248 -11.97 -44.52 -41.65
CA GLU A 248 -10.70 -44.21 -40.97
C GLU A 248 -9.68 -43.53 -41.90
N GLU A 249 -9.88 -43.58 -43.24
CA GLU A 249 -8.97 -42.96 -44.21
C GLU A 249 -8.82 -41.45 -43.95
N ILE A 250 -9.85 -40.79 -43.39
CA ILE A 250 -9.83 -39.35 -43.09
C ILE A 250 -8.73 -38.96 -42.10
N TYR A 251 -8.23 -39.90 -41.29
CA TYR A 251 -7.15 -39.67 -40.33
C TYR A 251 -5.76 -39.88 -40.95
N SER A 252 -5.68 -40.33 -42.20
CA SER A 252 -4.41 -40.42 -42.93
C SER A 252 -3.91 -39.02 -43.34
N PRO A 253 -2.62 -38.69 -43.16
CA PRO A 253 -2.04 -37.45 -43.67
C PRO A 253 -2.23 -37.23 -45.18
N ASP A 254 -2.44 -38.31 -45.95
CA ASP A 254 -2.58 -38.29 -47.41
C ASP A 254 -4.03 -38.14 -47.90
N PHE A 255 -5.02 -38.13 -46.98
CA PHE A 255 -6.41 -37.89 -47.33
C PHE A 255 -6.64 -36.44 -47.77
N LYS A 256 -6.95 -36.27 -49.06
CA LYS A 256 -7.15 -34.97 -49.72
C LYS A 256 -8.53 -34.90 -50.37
N ALA A 257 -8.89 -33.71 -50.85
CA ALA A 257 -10.20 -33.46 -51.48
C ALA A 257 -10.49 -34.43 -52.63
N ASP A 258 -9.48 -34.74 -53.45
CA ASP A 258 -9.62 -35.67 -54.58
C ASP A 258 -10.00 -37.08 -54.12
N ARG A 259 -9.44 -37.53 -52.99
CA ARG A 259 -9.80 -38.83 -52.40
C ARG A 259 -11.26 -38.86 -51.92
N LEU A 260 -11.74 -37.77 -51.32
CA LEU A 260 -13.16 -37.65 -50.96
C LEU A 260 -14.06 -37.71 -52.21
N VAL A 261 -13.67 -37.02 -53.29
CA VAL A 261 -14.43 -37.01 -54.55
C VAL A 261 -14.55 -38.42 -55.14
N GLU A 262 -13.46 -39.19 -55.12
CA GLU A 262 -13.45 -40.60 -55.54
C GLU A 262 -14.39 -41.46 -54.70
N LEU A 263 -14.28 -41.38 -53.36
CA LEU A 263 -15.08 -42.19 -52.45
C LEU A 263 -16.58 -41.88 -52.55
N VAL A 264 -16.93 -40.61 -52.78
CA VAL A 264 -18.32 -40.18 -52.96
C VAL A 264 -18.88 -40.57 -54.34
N GLY A 265 -18.01 -40.77 -55.33
CA GLY A 265 -18.37 -41.09 -56.72
C GLY A 265 -18.98 -39.89 -57.46
N SER A 266 -18.45 -38.69 -57.24
CA SER A 266 -18.93 -37.45 -57.88
C SER A 266 -17.77 -36.65 -58.51
N ASN A 267 -17.96 -35.36 -58.79
CA ASN A 267 -16.90 -34.47 -59.26
C ASN A 267 -16.56 -33.38 -58.23
N ASN A 268 -15.35 -32.82 -58.34
CA ASN A 268 -14.81 -31.83 -57.39
C ASN A 268 -15.71 -30.59 -57.27
N ARG A 269 -16.30 -30.13 -58.38
CA ARG A 269 -17.20 -28.97 -58.38
C ARG A 269 -18.42 -29.21 -57.50
N TYR A 270 -19.10 -30.35 -57.65
CA TYR A 270 -20.31 -30.66 -56.87
C TYR A 270 -20.00 -30.96 -55.41
N VAL A 271 -18.93 -31.68 -55.11
CA VAL A 271 -18.51 -31.93 -53.71
C VAL A 271 -18.18 -30.61 -53.02
N SER A 272 -17.37 -29.75 -53.65
CA SER A 272 -17.04 -28.43 -53.10
C SER A 272 -18.28 -27.54 -52.96
N GLN A 273 -19.19 -27.55 -53.95
CA GLN A 273 -20.43 -26.80 -53.90
C GLN A 273 -21.30 -27.23 -52.72
N VAL A 274 -21.50 -28.54 -52.52
CA VAL A 274 -22.33 -29.05 -51.42
C VAL A 274 -21.71 -28.75 -50.06
N ILE A 275 -20.39 -28.94 -49.89
CA ILE A 275 -19.73 -28.62 -48.61
C ILE A 275 -19.87 -27.12 -48.31
N ASN A 276 -19.61 -26.25 -49.28
CA ASN A 276 -19.70 -24.80 -49.07
C ASN A 276 -21.15 -24.35 -48.82
N GLU A 277 -22.14 -24.82 -49.59
CA GLU A 277 -23.53 -24.35 -49.48
C GLU A 277 -24.29 -24.98 -48.30
N LYS A 278 -24.08 -26.27 -48.02
CA LYS A 278 -24.85 -27.00 -46.99
C LYS A 278 -24.18 -27.02 -45.63
N LEU A 279 -22.85 -27.01 -45.59
CA LEU A 279 -22.08 -27.04 -44.34
C LEU A 279 -21.44 -25.69 -44.01
N ASN A 280 -21.57 -24.68 -44.89
CA ASN A 280 -20.98 -23.35 -44.72
C ASN A 280 -19.47 -23.38 -44.45
N CYS A 281 -18.77 -24.36 -45.00
CA CYS A 281 -17.34 -24.55 -44.79
C CYS A 281 -16.67 -25.15 -46.02
N ASN A 282 -15.33 -25.13 -46.03
CA ASN A 282 -14.54 -25.79 -47.08
C ASN A 282 -14.06 -27.18 -46.62
N PHE A 283 -13.60 -28.01 -47.55
CA PHE A 283 -13.09 -29.37 -47.27
C PHE A 283 -12.01 -29.40 -46.18
N THR A 284 -11.06 -28.45 -46.18
CA THR A 284 -9.96 -28.43 -45.20
C THR A 284 -10.48 -28.16 -43.79
N THR A 285 -11.47 -27.27 -43.67
CA THR A 285 -12.17 -26.99 -42.42
C THR A 285 -12.96 -28.21 -41.96
N LEU A 286 -13.76 -28.81 -42.84
CA LEU A 286 -14.55 -29.99 -42.54
C LEU A 286 -13.66 -31.13 -42.03
N LEU A 287 -12.61 -31.49 -42.77
CA LEU A 287 -11.65 -32.52 -42.38
C LEU A 287 -10.94 -32.19 -41.06
N GLY A 288 -10.54 -30.93 -40.89
CA GLY A 288 -9.92 -30.44 -39.66
C GLY A 288 -10.80 -30.60 -38.43
N GLU A 289 -12.11 -30.35 -38.55
CA GLU A 289 -13.09 -30.52 -37.46
C GLU A 289 -13.18 -31.98 -37.01
N TYR A 290 -13.34 -32.92 -37.94
CA TYR A 290 -13.37 -34.35 -37.63
C TYR A 290 -12.07 -34.84 -36.97
N ARG A 291 -10.91 -34.40 -37.49
CA ARG A 291 -9.61 -34.73 -36.90
C ARG A 291 -9.44 -34.16 -35.49
N VAL A 292 -9.86 -32.92 -35.24
CA VAL A 292 -9.80 -32.33 -33.90
C VAL A 292 -10.68 -33.08 -32.93
N LYS A 293 -11.91 -33.45 -33.33
CA LYS A 293 -12.81 -34.25 -32.49
C LYS A 293 -12.17 -35.57 -32.09
N GLU A 294 -11.49 -36.25 -33.03
CA GLU A 294 -10.75 -37.47 -32.73
C GLU A 294 -9.55 -37.23 -31.78
N ILE A 295 -8.82 -36.13 -31.94
CA ILE A 295 -7.78 -35.73 -30.98
C ILE A 295 -8.37 -35.55 -29.59
N CYS A 296 -9.50 -34.86 -29.46
CA CYS A 296 -10.17 -34.67 -28.17
C CYS A 296 -10.54 -36.01 -27.54
N LYS A 297 -11.07 -36.96 -28.31
CA LYS A 297 -11.36 -38.33 -27.84
C LYS A 297 -10.09 -39.03 -27.32
N ARG A 298 -8.99 -39.00 -28.09
CA ARG A 298 -7.71 -39.58 -27.68
C ARG A 298 -7.15 -38.90 -26.43
N MET A 299 -7.23 -37.57 -26.33
CA MET A 299 -6.77 -36.81 -25.16
C MET A 299 -7.56 -37.15 -23.88
N ASN A 300 -8.83 -37.54 -24.00
CA ASN A 300 -9.67 -37.92 -22.86
C ASN A 300 -9.44 -39.38 -22.40
N LYS A 301 -8.84 -40.22 -23.24
CA LYS A 301 -8.38 -41.57 -22.93
C LYS A 301 -6.96 -41.53 -22.37
N VAL A 302 -6.83 -41.01 -21.14
CA VAL A 302 -5.54 -40.73 -20.50
C VAL A 302 -4.71 -42.00 -20.24
N ASP A 303 -5.38 -43.13 -20.05
CA ASP A 303 -4.79 -44.47 -19.95
C ASP A 303 -4.12 -44.93 -21.26
N GLU A 304 -4.76 -44.70 -22.41
CA GLU A 304 -4.25 -45.12 -23.72
C GLU A 304 -3.23 -44.11 -24.31
N TYR A 305 -3.50 -42.81 -24.18
CA TYR A 305 -2.74 -41.75 -24.88
C TYR A 305 -2.06 -40.73 -23.96
N GLY A 306 -2.21 -40.85 -22.63
CA GLY A 306 -1.71 -39.85 -21.68
C GLY A 306 -0.20 -39.62 -21.70
N ASN A 307 0.57 -40.62 -22.13
CA ASN A 307 2.03 -40.57 -22.27
C ASN A 307 2.49 -39.93 -23.59
N LEU A 308 1.59 -39.74 -24.55
CA LEU A 308 1.95 -39.13 -25.83
C LEU A 308 2.00 -37.60 -25.72
N THR A 309 2.90 -37.01 -26.51
CA THR A 309 2.93 -35.57 -26.68
C THR A 309 1.71 -35.13 -27.49
N ILE A 310 1.25 -33.89 -27.27
CA ILE A 310 0.16 -33.29 -28.04
C ILE A 310 0.42 -33.41 -29.56
N ASN A 311 1.68 -33.21 -29.98
CA ASN A 311 2.07 -33.29 -31.39
C ASN A 311 2.04 -34.73 -31.93
N ALA A 312 2.37 -35.73 -31.11
CA ALA A 312 2.24 -37.14 -31.49
C ALA A 312 0.77 -37.50 -31.72
N ILE A 313 -0.13 -37.05 -30.82
CA ILE A 313 -1.58 -37.27 -30.98
C ILE A 313 -2.08 -36.56 -32.25
N ALA A 314 -1.70 -35.30 -32.47
CA ALA A 314 -2.10 -34.57 -33.68
C ALA A 314 -1.59 -35.22 -34.97
N SER A 315 -0.35 -35.70 -34.97
CA SER A 315 0.24 -36.41 -36.12
C SER A 315 -0.47 -37.73 -36.39
N SER A 316 -0.90 -38.44 -35.34
CA SER A 316 -1.63 -39.70 -35.44
C SER A 316 -3.04 -39.60 -36.03
N VAL A 317 -3.55 -38.38 -36.25
CA VAL A 317 -4.81 -38.11 -36.95
C VAL A 317 -4.60 -37.30 -38.24
N GLY A 318 -3.36 -37.22 -38.74
CA GLY A 318 -3.06 -36.68 -40.06
C GLY A 318 -2.72 -35.20 -40.13
N PHE A 319 -2.55 -34.49 -39.00
CA PHE A 319 -2.04 -33.10 -39.05
C PHE A 319 -0.55 -33.06 -39.36
N ARG A 320 -0.17 -32.37 -40.44
CA ARG A 320 1.23 -32.21 -40.87
C ARG A 320 1.92 -30.99 -40.27
N SER A 321 1.16 -29.94 -39.92
CA SER A 321 1.73 -28.69 -39.40
C SER A 321 1.22 -28.38 -38.01
N HIS A 322 2.14 -27.96 -37.15
CA HIS A 322 1.85 -27.54 -35.79
C HIS A 322 0.93 -26.30 -35.76
N SER A 323 1.22 -25.28 -36.57
CA SER A 323 0.42 -24.04 -36.61
C SER A 323 -1.00 -24.30 -37.06
N GLY A 324 -1.19 -25.07 -38.14
CA GLY A 324 -2.52 -25.44 -38.64
C GLY A 324 -3.33 -26.25 -37.64
N PHE A 325 -2.69 -27.20 -36.96
CA PHE A 325 -3.32 -27.96 -35.86
C PHE A 325 -3.76 -27.03 -34.72
N PHE A 326 -2.88 -26.17 -34.20
CA PHE A 326 -3.22 -25.29 -33.07
C PHE A 326 -4.37 -24.34 -33.39
N SER A 327 -4.34 -23.72 -34.57
CA SER A 327 -5.41 -22.82 -35.01
C SER A 327 -6.73 -23.56 -35.19
N MET A 328 -6.73 -24.75 -35.81
CA MET A 328 -7.92 -25.57 -35.97
C MET A 328 -8.48 -26.03 -34.62
N PHE A 329 -7.62 -26.56 -33.74
CA PHE A 329 -8.01 -27.07 -32.44
C PHE A 329 -8.67 -25.99 -31.59
N LYS A 330 -8.07 -24.78 -31.54
CA LYS A 330 -8.64 -23.64 -30.82
C LYS A 330 -9.94 -23.15 -31.44
N ARG A 331 -10.08 -23.19 -32.77
CA ARG A 331 -11.32 -22.82 -33.45
C ARG A 331 -12.47 -23.76 -33.07
N VAL A 332 -12.20 -25.06 -33.00
CA VAL A 332 -13.21 -26.09 -32.73
C VAL A 332 -13.56 -26.19 -31.25
N THR A 333 -12.58 -26.14 -30.35
CA THR A 333 -12.79 -26.37 -28.90
C THR A 333 -12.87 -25.08 -28.08
N GLY A 334 -12.47 -23.94 -28.64
CA GLY A 334 -12.25 -22.70 -27.91
C GLY A 334 -10.98 -22.69 -27.03
N LEU A 335 -10.29 -23.84 -26.90
CA LEU A 335 -9.16 -24.04 -26.00
C LEU A 335 -7.85 -24.25 -26.77
N SER A 336 -6.72 -23.92 -26.16
CA SER A 336 -5.45 -24.43 -26.68
C SER A 336 -5.33 -25.94 -26.40
N PRO A 337 -4.59 -26.70 -27.23
CA PRO A 337 -4.35 -28.12 -26.97
C PRO A 337 -3.79 -28.41 -25.58
N ALA A 338 -2.92 -27.54 -25.07
CA ALA A 338 -2.35 -27.67 -23.72
C ALA A 338 -3.38 -27.43 -22.61
N GLN A 339 -4.28 -26.44 -22.78
CA GLN A 339 -5.38 -26.20 -21.84
C GLN A 339 -6.33 -27.40 -21.82
N TYR A 340 -6.67 -27.94 -22.99
CA TYR A 340 -7.54 -29.11 -23.10
C TYR A 340 -6.91 -30.35 -22.46
N GLN A 341 -5.66 -30.69 -22.80
CA GLN A 341 -4.98 -31.86 -22.23
C GLN A 341 -4.84 -31.77 -20.70
N LYS A 342 -4.57 -30.57 -20.17
CA LYS A 342 -4.54 -30.36 -18.72
C LYS A 342 -5.89 -30.66 -18.07
N LEU A 343 -6.99 -30.15 -18.63
CA LEU A 343 -8.33 -30.39 -18.13
C LEU A 343 -8.74 -31.87 -18.26
N ALA A 344 -8.37 -32.54 -19.35
CA ALA A 344 -8.59 -33.97 -19.54
C ALA A 344 -7.91 -34.81 -18.45
N ARG A 345 -6.64 -34.51 -18.14
CA ARG A 345 -5.90 -35.16 -17.04
C ARG A 345 -6.52 -34.85 -15.67
N GLU A 346 -6.87 -33.60 -15.40
CA GLU A 346 -7.55 -33.21 -14.15
C GLU A 346 -8.91 -33.91 -13.98
N ASN A 347 -9.65 -34.15 -15.07
CA ASN A 347 -10.93 -34.87 -15.05
C ASN A 347 -10.74 -36.37 -14.81
N TYR A 348 -9.72 -36.98 -15.45
CA TYR A 348 -9.39 -38.39 -15.26
C TYR A 348 -9.04 -38.72 -13.80
N HIS A 349 -8.26 -37.89 -13.12
CA HIS A 349 -7.91 -38.10 -11.71
C HIS A 349 -9.05 -37.83 -10.71
N LYS A 350 -10.16 -37.23 -11.15
CA LYS A 350 -11.34 -36.99 -10.30
C LYS A 350 -12.37 -38.12 -10.35
N LYS A 351 -12.30 -38.98 -11.37
CA LYS A 351 -13.09 -40.21 -11.50
C LYS A 351 -12.35 -41.34 -10.80
#